data_AF-A0A923NJW2-F1
#
_entry.id   AF-A0A923NJW2-F1
#
_cell.length_a   1.000
_cell.length_b   1.000
_cell.length_c   1.000
_cell.angle_alpha   90.00
_cell.angle_beta   90.00
_cell.angle_gamma   90.00
#
_symmetry.space_group_name_H-M   'P 1'
#
loop_
_entity.id
_entity.type
_entity.pdbx_description
1 polymer ?
#
loop_
_entity_poly.entity_id
_entity_poly.type
_entity_poly.pdbx_seq_one_letter_code
_entity_poly.pdbx_strand_id
1 'polypeptide(L)'
;MKCKSFNRALAVLLSLMLIVCFFPTTVFAANSTGIKVNGVDIVNAPNYTVECGDGTAVYDPSDNVLTLENATITRTDTTIPISFYGGDLTILLKGSNTITTPDGGIVGYRGNVIFKSEGNGSLTINSSGLFGVYCDDNAETSGHITVDGATLNINTTSDDAQGLHALRSVTIKNNANVTLTGAGTNYFCIYAEEDLSIADSTLNATLNSADGGNTVVSYGNISIERSTVNVTTRANNIALAAINGLSISDNSQVTVKSNGNASAVYTPQNLTVSDSILKAESSQIAIRNGGAMHIVNSTVEATCKGNPVTDSLHSEDTISIEGNSDVLVKGKISAVNGVSIVPSSETFIDVKVGMKENGEEGTSLFEGSPYKEPTTLSGLSAYTYVHILKHTHTYDQDDVSDAYKASAATCTAPAEYYYSCVCGKAGTSTFTSGTATGHTAGTAWESDENVHWNECVNCGDKMNEAAHTFEWVTDKEATATEAGSKHEECTVCGYVGTTETIAATGTTDDTDVPQTGDNSNLALWIAVMFAAGAALTGTAVYSRKRKYSK
;
A
#
# COMPACT_ATOMS: atom_id res chain seq x y z
N MET A 1 29.25 -82.31 29.40
CA MET A 1 28.78 -80.93 29.08
C MET A 1 28.90 -80.05 30.32
N LYS A 2 28.94 -78.71 30.15
CA LYS A 2 29.06 -77.69 31.22
C LYS A 2 30.37 -77.80 32.04
N CYS A 3 31.54 -77.43 31.51
CA CYS A 3 32.01 -76.09 31.07
C CYS A 3 32.33 -75.14 32.24
N LYS A 4 33.63 -74.95 32.49
CA LYS A 4 34.21 -73.98 33.43
C LYS A 4 34.20 -72.58 32.80
N SER A 5 33.26 -71.70 33.16
CA SER A 5 33.25 -70.31 32.67
C SER A 5 33.21 -69.22 33.75
N PHE A 6 32.78 -69.52 34.98
CA PHE A 6 32.40 -68.46 35.94
C PHE A 6 33.58 -67.73 36.64
N ASN A 7 34.74 -68.39 36.84
CA ASN A 7 35.85 -67.79 37.59
C ASN A 7 36.86 -66.98 36.76
N ARG A 8 36.72 -66.90 35.42
CA ARG A 8 37.59 -66.04 34.59
C ARG A 8 37.00 -64.65 34.35
N ALA A 9 35.68 -64.51 34.34
CA ALA A 9 35.02 -63.22 34.16
C ALA A 9 35.31 -62.26 35.34
N LEU A 10 35.23 -62.75 36.58
CA LEU A 10 35.42 -61.92 37.79
C LEU A 10 36.86 -61.39 37.93
N ALA A 11 37.87 -62.19 37.55
CA ALA A 11 39.27 -61.78 37.58
C ALA A 11 39.58 -60.70 36.53
N VAL A 12 38.98 -60.81 35.34
CA VAL A 12 39.10 -59.77 34.29
C VAL A 12 38.38 -58.48 34.72
N LEU A 13 37.20 -58.58 35.34
CA LEU A 13 36.50 -57.41 35.87
C LEU A 13 37.31 -56.68 36.95
N LEU A 14 37.91 -57.40 37.91
CA LEU A 14 38.75 -56.78 38.94
C LEU A 14 40.04 -56.17 38.36
N SER A 15 40.66 -56.78 37.35
CA SER A 15 41.84 -56.18 36.70
C SER A 15 41.50 -54.91 35.91
N LEU A 16 40.30 -54.81 35.34
CA LEU A 16 39.82 -53.60 34.68
C LEU A 16 39.51 -52.47 35.67
N MET A 17 38.93 -52.76 36.84
CA MET A 17 38.66 -51.72 37.84
C MET A 17 39.94 -51.15 38.49
N LEU A 18 41.04 -51.91 38.55
CA LEU A 18 42.32 -51.44 39.10
C LEU A 18 43.14 -50.56 38.14
N ILE A 19 42.83 -50.57 36.84
CA ILE A 19 43.46 -49.69 35.84
C ILE A 19 42.75 -48.31 35.76
N VAL A 20 41.50 -48.22 36.21
CA VAL A 20 40.72 -46.96 36.22
C VAL A 20 41.22 -45.95 37.28
N CYS A 21 41.97 -46.39 38.29
CA CYS A 21 42.50 -45.51 39.35
C CYS A 21 43.88 -44.88 39.04
N PHE A 22 44.45 -45.13 37.85
CA PHE A 22 45.73 -44.54 37.40
C PHE A 22 45.65 -43.89 36.00
N PHE A 23 44.45 -43.50 35.56
CA PHE A 23 44.42 -42.36 34.65
C PHE A 23 44.97 -41.15 35.42
N PRO A 24 45.89 -40.35 34.85
CA PRO A 24 46.03 -39.00 35.35
C PRO A 24 44.63 -38.40 35.32
N THR A 25 44.23 -37.72 36.39
CA THR A 25 43.20 -36.70 36.24
C THR A 25 43.78 -35.72 35.23
N THR A 26 43.37 -35.86 33.97
CA THR A 26 43.28 -34.71 33.08
C THR A 26 42.28 -33.80 33.76
N VAL A 27 42.81 -32.98 34.67
CA VAL A 27 42.50 -31.57 34.66
C VAL A 27 42.45 -31.23 33.19
N PHE A 28 41.23 -31.12 32.66
CA PHE A 28 41.03 -30.22 31.55
C PHE A 28 41.67 -28.94 32.07
N ALA A 29 42.81 -28.55 31.48
CA ALA A 29 43.15 -27.16 31.49
C ALA A 29 41.86 -26.49 31.01
N ALA A 30 41.21 -25.71 31.88
CA ALA A 30 40.20 -24.80 31.39
C ALA A 30 40.87 -24.11 30.20
N ASN A 31 40.24 -24.12 29.03
CA ASN A 31 40.71 -23.34 27.89
C ASN A 31 40.76 -21.92 28.43
N SER A 32 41.96 -21.48 28.83
CA SER A 32 42.10 -20.26 29.61
C SER A 32 41.80 -19.15 28.64
N THR A 33 40.65 -18.50 28.84
CA THR A 33 40.21 -17.35 28.08
C THR A 33 41.24 -16.25 28.27
N GLY A 34 42.25 -16.28 27.41
CA GLY A 34 43.41 -15.42 27.52
C GLY A 34 43.02 -14.07 26.98
N ILE A 35 42.60 -13.16 27.84
CA ILE A 35 42.22 -11.81 27.46
C ILE A 35 43.35 -10.83 27.78
N LYS A 36 43.72 -10.01 26.79
CA LYS A 36 44.68 -8.92 26.93
C LYS A 36 44.03 -7.60 26.56
N VAL A 37 44.23 -6.60 27.41
CA VAL A 37 43.76 -5.22 27.21
C VAL A 37 44.95 -4.29 27.36
N ASN A 38 45.17 -3.43 26.36
CA ASN A 38 46.29 -2.50 26.26
C ASN A 38 47.68 -3.17 26.46
N GLY A 39 47.81 -4.42 26.03
CA GLY A 39 49.02 -5.25 26.22
C GLY A 39 49.15 -5.93 27.58
N VAL A 40 48.27 -5.63 28.55
CA VAL A 40 48.22 -6.27 29.87
C VAL A 40 47.32 -7.50 29.81
N ASP A 41 47.78 -8.62 30.35
CA ASP A 41 46.94 -9.80 30.64
C ASP A 41 46.01 -9.46 31.81
N ILE A 42 44.75 -9.16 31.49
CA ILE A 42 43.78 -8.62 32.47
C ILE A 42 43.30 -9.69 33.46
N VAL A 43 43.44 -10.99 33.13
CA VAL A 43 43.16 -12.10 34.05
C VAL A 43 44.14 -12.08 35.24
N ASN A 44 45.35 -11.55 35.02
CA ASN A 44 46.39 -11.42 36.04
C ASN A 44 46.51 -9.99 36.62
N ALA A 45 45.65 -9.05 36.19
CA ALA A 45 45.63 -7.68 36.70
C ALA A 45 44.90 -7.58 38.06
N PRO A 46 45.31 -6.66 38.96
CA PRO A 46 44.59 -6.41 40.20
C PRO A 46 43.11 -6.09 39.94
N ASN A 47 42.20 -6.79 40.62
CA ASN A 47 40.75 -6.68 40.44
C ASN A 47 40.28 -6.79 38.98
N TYR A 48 41.01 -7.52 38.12
CA TYR A 48 40.72 -7.67 36.70
C TYR A 48 40.55 -6.32 35.96
N THR A 49 41.29 -5.30 36.37
CA THR A 49 41.15 -3.92 35.89
C THR A 49 42.42 -3.42 35.19
N VAL A 50 42.24 -2.73 34.06
CA VAL A 50 43.30 -2.05 33.31
C VAL A 50 42.91 -0.58 33.07
N GLU A 51 43.76 0.33 33.51
CA GLU A 51 43.62 1.78 33.25
C GLU A 51 43.82 2.08 31.75
N CYS A 52 42.90 2.85 31.19
CA CYS A 52 42.80 3.14 29.76
C CYS A 52 42.60 4.65 29.54
N GLY A 53 43.67 5.43 29.73
CA GLY A 53 43.62 6.89 29.63
C GLY A 53 42.80 7.49 30.77
N ASP A 54 41.73 8.21 30.44
CA ASP A 54 40.82 8.84 31.41
C ASP A 54 39.73 7.88 31.94
N GLY A 55 39.70 6.64 31.45
CA GLY A 55 38.69 5.62 31.79
C GLY A 55 39.29 4.24 32.04
N THR A 56 38.45 3.23 32.21
CA THR A 56 38.87 1.88 32.65
C THR A 56 38.35 0.77 31.74
N ALA A 57 39.07 -0.35 31.76
CA ALA A 57 38.61 -1.63 31.25
C ALA A 57 38.58 -2.64 32.41
N VAL A 58 37.42 -3.24 32.67
CA VAL A 58 37.20 -4.18 33.78
C VAL A 58 36.64 -5.49 33.23
N TYR A 59 37.30 -6.61 33.50
CA TYR A 59 36.88 -7.93 33.02
C TYR A 59 36.21 -8.74 34.14
N ASP A 60 35.00 -9.23 33.88
CA ASP A 60 34.32 -10.23 34.70
C ASP A 60 34.58 -11.63 34.13
N PRO A 61 35.38 -12.48 34.80
CA PRO A 61 35.66 -13.83 34.34
C PRO A 61 34.51 -14.83 34.58
N SER A 62 33.47 -14.47 35.33
CA SER A 62 32.33 -15.34 35.57
C SER A 62 31.33 -15.33 34.42
N ASP A 63 31.10 -14.16 33.82
CA ASP A 63 30.18 -13.96 32.69
C ASP A 63 30.92 -13.74 31.33
N ASN A 64 32.26 -13.69 31.32
CA ASN A 64 33.10 -13.29 30.18
C ASN A 64 32.70 -11.92 29.60
N VAL A 65 32.60 -10.92 30.47
CA VAL A 65 32.25 -9.54 30.10
C VAL A 65 33.44 -8.62 30.31
N LEU A 66 33.92 -7.97 29.24
CA LEU A 66 34.82 -6.83 29.33
C LEU A 66 33.99 -5.54 29.31
N THR A 67 33.90 -4.84 30.44
CA THR A 67 33.32 -3.50 30.51
C THR A 67 34.37 -2.47 30.13
N LEU A 68 34.07 -1.62 29.15
CA LEU A 68 34.85 -0.42 28.83
C LEU A 68 34.06 0.80 29.29
N GLU A 69 34.61 1.59 30.21
CA GLU A 69 33.97 2.80 30.74
C GLU A 69 34.84 4.03 30.48
N ASN A 70 34.42 4.84 29.50
CA ASN A 70 35.15 6.02 28.98
C ASN A 70 36.62 5.73 28.61
N ALA A 71 36.92 4.47 28.28
CA ALA A 71 38.26 3.97 28.02
C ALA A 71 38.86 4.59 26.76
N THR A 72 40.06 5.15 26.88
CA THR A 72 40.87 5.67 25.77
C THR A 72 42.16 4.86 25.66
N ILE A 73 42.19 3.90 24.74
CA ILE A 73 43.35 3.03 24.50
C ILE A 73 44.09 3.54 23.26
N THR A 74 45.26 4.16 23.46
CA THR A 74 46.12 4.61 22.35
C THR A 74 47.42 3.81 22.33
N ARG A 75 47.75 3.24 21.17
CA ARG A 75 49.01 2.51 20.94
C ARG A 75 49.83 3.15 19.83
N THR A 76 51.15 2.94 19.92
CA THR A 76 52.15 3.36 18.92
C THR A 76 52.99 2.18 18.41
N ASP A 77 52.69 0.98 18.89
CA ASP A 77 53.29 -0.29 18.47
C ASP A 77 52.21 -1.21 17.89
N THR A 78 52.61 -2.34 17.30
CA THR A 78 51.72 -3.32 16.65
C THR A 78 51.09 -4.31 17.63
N THR A 79 51.00 -3.99 18.92
CA THR A 79 50.27 -4.83 19.87
C THR A 79 48.78 -4.59 19.69
N ILE A 80 47.98 -5.64 19.55
CA ILE A 80 46.52 -5.49 19.46
C ILE A 80 45.98 -4.90 20.78
N PRO A 81 45.24 -3.77 20.75
CA PRO A 81 44.64 -3.12 21.92
C PRO A 81 43.75 -4.03 22.76
N ILE A 82 42.89 -4.84 22.14
CA ILE A 82 42.10 -5.87 22.83
C ILE A 82 42.22 -7.18 22.06
N SER A 83 42.76 -8.22 22.68
CA SER A 83 42.79 -9.57 22.11
C SER A 83 42.28 -10.61 23.10
N PHE A 84 41.55 -11.61 22.60
CA PHE A 84 41.05 -12.71 23.41
C PHE A 84 41.21 -14.05 22.68
N TYR A 85 41.40 -15.12 23.44
CA TYR A 85 41.67 -16.46 22.91
C TYR A 85 40.73 -17.51 23.51
N GLY A 86 40.10 -18.33 22.67
CA GLY A 86 39.50 -19.61 23.08
C GLY A 86 38.23 -19.52 23.93
N GLY A 87 37.34 -18.58 23.62
CA GLY A 87 36.03 -18.41 24.25
C GLY A 87 35.37 -17.10 23.81
N ASP A 88 34.07 -16.98 24.04
CA ASP A 88 33.29 -15.82 23.64
C ASP A 88 33.50 -14.64 24.60
N LEU A 89 33.53 -13.43 24.07
CA LEU A 89 33.70 -12.19 24.84
C LEU A 89 32.54 -11.22 24.57
N THR A 90 31.81 -10.86 25.63
CA THR A 90 30.92 -9.69 25.57
C THR A 90 31.72 -8.44 25.91
N ILE A 91 31.69 -7.42 25.06
CA ILE A 91 32.25 -6.10 25.34
C ILE A 91 31.08 -5.16 25.69
N LEU A 92 30.96 -4.81 26.97
CA LEU A 92 29.94 -3.89 27.47
C LEU A 92 30.48 -2.45 27.46
N LEU A 93 29.83 -1.59 26.70
CA LEU A 93 30.25 -0.20 26.51
C LEU A 93 29.49 0.72 27.45
N LYS A 94 30.23 1.50 28.25
CA LYS A 94 29.73 2.59 29.08
C LYS A 94 30.38 3.90 28.66
N GLY A 95 29.58 4.95 28.51
CA GLY A 95 30.07 6.25 28.04
C GLY A 95 30.72 6.18 26.66
N SER A 96 31.75 7.00 26.43
CA SER A 96 32.41 7.13 25.12
C SER A 96 33.80 6.50 25.13
N ASN A 97 33.95 5.35 24.47
CA ASN A 97 35.20 4.59 24.42
C ASN A 97 35.92 4.80 23.08
N THR A 98 37.25 4.89 23.10
CA THR A 98 38.09 5.08 21.91
C THR A 98 39.29 4.13 21.92
N ILE A 99 39.53 3.47 20.80
CA ILE A 99 40.75 2.72 20.51
C ILE A 99 41.44 3.42 19.32
N THR A 100 42.74 3.72 19.46
CA THR A 100 43.58 4.26 18.38
C THR A 100 44.86 3.45 18.29
N THR A 101 45.14 2.88 17.12
CA THR A 101 46.22 1.88 16.94
C THR A 101 46.82 1.93 15.53
N PRO A 102 48.13 1.68 15.37
CA PRO A 102 48.75 1.53 14.06
C PRO A 102 48.50 0.16 13.42
N ASP A 103 47.95 -0.80 14.18
CA ASP A 103 47.63 -2.17 13.73
C ASP A 103 46.13 -2.47 13.93
N GLY A 104 45.73 -3.74 14.05
CA GLY A 104 44.35 -4.14 14.34
C GLY A 104 43.82 -3.62 15.69
N GLY A 105 42.52 -3.34 15.76
CA GLY A 105 41.83 -2.79 16.95
C GLY A 105 41.41 -3.84 17.98
N ILE A 106 40.54 -4.77 17.57
CA ILE A 106 40.06 -5.88 18.42
C ILE A 106 40.21 -7.19 17.65
N VAL A 107 40.79 -8.22 18.29
CA VAL A 107 40.98 -9.54 17.68
C VAL A 107 40.49 -10.67 18.60
N GLY A 108 39.51 -11.43 18.12
CA GLY A 108 39.07 -12.70 18.70
C GLY A 108 39.71 -13.89 18.01
N TYR A 109 40.57 -14.62 18.71
CA TYR A 109 41.13 -15.87 18.23
C TYR A 109 40.29 -17.04 18.75
N ARG A 110 39.53 -17.70 17.86
CA ARG A 110 38.72 -18.88 18.20
C ARG A 110 37.65 -18.57 19.27
N GLY A 111 36.93 -17.48 19.06
CA GLY A 111 35.84 -17.04 19.93
C GLY A 111 35.00 -15.95 19.25
N ASN A 112 33.79 -15.74 19.75
CA ASN A 112 32.87 -14.74 19.23
C ASN A 112 32.98 -13.43 20.01
N VAL A 113 32.70 -12.30 19.37
CA VAL A 113 32.59 -10.99 20.06
C VAL A 113 31.17 -10.45 20.01
N ILE A 114 30.67 -9.97 21.15
CA ILE A 114 29.34 -9.36 21.27
C ILE A 114 29.49 -7.97 21.87
N PHE A 115 29.25 -6.92 21.07
CA PHE A 115 29.22 -5.54 21.55
C PHE A 115 27.83 -5.20 22.11
N LYS A 116 27.78 -4.76 23.36
CA LYS A 116 26.56 -4.27 24.04
C LYS A 116 26.79 -2.88 24.62
N SER A 117 25.72 -2.14 24.88
CA SER A 117 25.76 -0.84 25.52
C SER A 117 25.04 -0.86 26.87
N GLU A 118 25.51 -0.05 27.82
CA GLU A 118 24.70 0.41 28.95
C GLU A 118 24.37 1.89 28.73
N GLY A 119 23.08 2.21 28.59
CA GLY A 119 22.65 3.54 28.15
C GLY A 119 23.18 3.87 26.76
N ASN A 120 23.79 5.05 26.59
CA ASN A 120 24.33 5.53 25.31
C ASN A 120 25.79 5.10 25.06
N GLY A 121 26.17 3.90 25.53
CA GLY A 121 27.52 3.37 25.40
C GLY A 121 27.97 3.23 23.94
N SER A 122 29.15 3.80 23.63
CA SER A 122 29.72 3.76 22.28
C SER A 122 31.20 3.38 22.27
N LEU A 123 31.66 2.85 21.14
CA LEU A 123 33.06 2.56 20.85
C LEU A 123 33.45 3.16 19.49
N THR A 124 34.56 3.89 19.46
CA THR A 124 35.22 4.35 18.23
C THR A 124 36.57 3.67 18.08
N ILE A 125 36.81 3.00 16.96
CA ILE A 125 38.08 2.35 16.63
C ILE A 125 38.71 3.10 15.46
N ASN A 126 39.91 3.65 15.66
CA ASN A 126 40.72 4.27 14.63
C ASN A 126 41.96 3.37 14.40
N SER A 127 41.96 2.60 13.32
CA SER A 127 43.05 1.68 12.96
C SER A 127 43.74 2.15 11.67
N SER A 128 45.06 2.30 11.71
CA SER A 128 45.87 2.49 10.49
C SER A 128 46.57 1.20 10.04
N GLY A 129 46.02 0.04 10.39
CA GLY A 129 46.61 -1.27 10.11
C GLY A 129 45.56 -2.28 9.64
N LEU A 130 45.63 -3.53 10.13
CA LEU A 130 44.94 -4.66 9.49
C LEU A 130 43.42 -4.68 9.67
N PHE A 131 42.87 -4.44 10.87
CA PHE A 131 41.44 -4.66 11.14
C PHE A 131 40.87 -3.66 12.16
N GLY A 132 39.59 -3.30 12.02
CA GLY A 132 38.82 -2.69 13.11
C GLY A 132 38.48 -3.74 14.16
N VAL A 133 37.71 -4.75 13.76
CA VAL A 133 37.39 -5.96 14.54
C VAL A 133 37.54 -7.18 13.65
N TYR A 134 38.32 -8.16 14.11
CA TYR A 134 38.52 -9.45 13.43
C TYR A 134 38.20 -10.61 14.37
N CYS A 135 37.51 -11.64 13.87
CA CYS A 135 37.25 -12.90 14.59
C CYS A 135 37.54 -14.11 13.70
N ASP A 136 38.47 -14.94 14.17
CA ASP A 136 39.03 -16.11 13.48
C ASP A 136 38.25 -17.40 13.81
N ASP A 137 38.12 -18.28 12.81
CA ASP A 137 37.52 -19.62 12.93
C ASP A 137 38.62 -20.70 12.94
N ASN A 138 38.71 -21.42 14.06
CA ASN A 138 39.34 -22.75 14.08
C ASN A 138 38.51 -23.74 14.92
N ALA A 139 37.17 -23.61 14.90
CA ALA A 139 36.20 -24.47 15.56
C ALA A 139 34.78 -24.17 15.06
N GLU A 140 33.94 -25.20 14.90
CA GLU A 140 32.60 -25.16 14.27
C GLU A 140 31.58 -24.11 14.80
N THR A 141 31.91 -23.37 15.85
CA THR A 141 31.04 -22.43 16.61
C THR A 141 31.69 -21.07 16.90
N SER A 142 32.86 -20.78 16.33
CA SER A 142 33.65 -19.56 16.59
C SER A 142 33.89 -18.73 15.32
N GLY A 143 33.96 -17.41 15.47
CA GLY A 143 34.25 -16.47 14.38
C GLY A 143 33.14 -15.43 14.13
N HIS A 144 32.07 -15.44 14.93
CA HIS A 144 30.93 -14.54 14.78
C HIS A 144 31.18 -13.16 15.42
N ILE A 145 30.71 -12.10 14.76
CA ILE A 145 30.71 -10.73 15.29
C ILE A 145 29.26 -10.27 15.47
N THR A 146 28.88 -9.87 16.69
CA THR A 146 27.55 -9.34 16.99
C THR A 146 27.63 -7.91 17.54
N VAL A 147 26.81 -7.01 17.02
CA VAL A 147 26.53 -5.68 17.60
C VAL A 147 25.07 -5.67 18.06
N ASP A 148 24.84 -5.56 19.36
CA ASP A 148 23.56 -5.77 20.03
C ASP A 148 23.19 -4.53 20.86
N GLY A 149 22.42 -3.60 20.26
CA GLY A 149 22.06 -2.31 20.85
C GLY A 149 23.21 -1.31 21.04
N ALA A 150 24.42 -1.65 20.59
CA ALA A 150 25.61 -0.80 20.75
C ALA A 150 25.80 0.19 19.59
N THR A 151 26.46 1.32 19.88
CA THR A 151 27.00 2.22 18.85
C THR A 151 28.48 1.91 18.59
N LEU A 152 28.81 1.56 17.34
CA LEU A 152 30.16 1.18 16.93
C LEU A 152 30.59 1.99 15.71
N ASN A 153 31.64 2.79 15.87
CA ASN A 153 32.26 3.58 14.80
C ASN A 153 33.64 3.00 14.51
N ILE A 154 33.93 2.67 13.25
CA ILE A 154 35.24 2.14 12.84
C ILE A 154 35.76 2.95 11.66
N ASN A 155 36.92 3.56 11.86
CA ASN A 155 37.65 4.34 10.86
C ASN A 155 38.98 3.65 10.58
N THR A 156 39.26 3.41 9.31
CA THR A 156 40.41 2.61 8.87
C THR A 156 41.11 3.24 7.68
N THR A 157 42.42 3.42 7.78
CA THR A 157 43.21 4.21 6.81
C THR A 157 44.27 3.43 6.05
N SER A 158 44.51 2.15 6.37
CA SER A 158 45.46 1.30 5.64
C SER A 158 44.81 0.69 4.39
N ASP A 159 45.64 0.37 3.39
CA ASP A 159 45.24 -0.25 2.13
C ASP A 159 44.65 -1.65 2.31
N ASP A 160 45.23 -2.45 3.20
CA ASP A 160 44.80 -3.81 3.53
C ASP A 160 43.89 -3.86 4.77
N ALA A 161 43.40 -2.71 5.24
CA ALA A 161 42.51 -2.68 6.40
C ALA A 161 41.16 -3.38 6.11
N GLN A 162 40.47 -3.83 7.15
CA GLN A 162 39.08 -4.26 7.08
C GLN A 162 38.31 -3.74 8.29
N GLY A 163 37.01 -3.49 8.14
CA GLY A 163 36.17 -2.92 9.21
C GLY A 163 35.76 -3.98 10.24
N LEU A 164 34.68 -4.70 9.93
CA LEU A 164 34.27 -5.93 10.61
C LEU A 164 34.61 -7.12 9.72
N HIS A 165 35.47 -8.02 10.20
CA HIS A 165 35.83 -9.26 9.50
C HIS A 165 35.53 -10.47 10.38
N ALA A 166 34.46 -11.18 10.05
CA ALA A 166 34.09 -12.45 10.64
C ALA A 166 34.42 -13.60 9.68
N LEU A 167 35.14 -14.63 10.13
CA LEU A 167 35.22 -15.92 9.41
C LEU A 167 33.94 -16.77 9.57
N ARG A 168 32.88 -16.16 10.11
CA ARG A 168 31.52 -16.68 10.17
C ARG A 168 30.55 -15.57 9.78
N SER A 169 29.51 -15.39 10.58
CA SER A 169 28.42 -14.44 10.34
C SER A 169 28.58 -13.14 11.14
N VAL A 170 28.06 -12.05 10.58
CA VAL A 170 27.97 -10.73 11.23
C VAL A 170 26.51 -10.43 11.54
N THR A 171 26.21 -10.05 12.78
CA THR A 171 24.84 -9.71 13.23
C THR A 171 24.79 -8.30 13.80
N ILE A 172 23.90 -7.46 13.29
CA ILE A 172 23.66 -6.09 13.78
C ILE A 172 22.19 -6.01 14.17
N LYS A 173 21.89 -5.87 15.48
CA LYS A 173 20.52 -6.00 16.00
C LYS A 173 20.17 -5.06 17.15
N ASN A 174 18.87 -4.98 17.45
CA ASN A 174 18.30 -4.37 18.65
C ASN A 174 18.62 -2.87 18.84
N ASN A 175 18.42 -2.05 17.79
CA ASN A 175 18.78 -0.63 17.74
C ASN A 175 20.30 -0.37 17.75
N ALA A 176 21.10 -1.32 17.24
CA ALA A 176 22.52 -1.08 17.01
C ALA A 176 22.72 0.00 15.93
N ASN A 177 23.79 0.79 16.08
CA ASN A 177 24.18 1.81 15.11
C ASN A 177 25.66 1.61 14.74
N VAL A 178 25.90 1.11 13.53
CA VAL A 178 27.24 0.77 13.04
C VAL A 178 27.63 1.73 11.92
N THR A 179 28.75 2.44 12.10
CA THR A 179 29.34 3.31 11.09
C THR A 179 30.75 2.85 10.75
N LEU A 180 31.02 2.58 9.48
CA LEU A 180 32.26 2.01 8.96
C LEU A 180 32.81 2.90 7.84
N THR A 181 34.03 3.39 7.98
CA THR A 181 34.70 4.23 6.98
C THR A 181 36.09 3.69 6.64
N GLY A 182 36.26 3.24 5.39
CA GLY A 182 37.53 2.76 4.84
C GLY A 182 38.13 3.71 3.80
N ALA A 183 39.46 3.68 3.68
CA ALA A 183 40.23 4.41 2.67
C ALA A 183 41.13 3.53 1.79
N GLY A 184 41.20 2.22 2.03
CA GLY A 184 42.19 1.32 1.43
C GLY A 184 41.81 0.61 0.13
N THR A 185 42.79 0.01 -0.55
CA THR A 185 42.63 -0.70 -1.84
C THR A 185 42.10 -2.14 -1.72
N ASN A 186 42.46 -2.93 -0.71
CA ASN A 186 41.89 -4.27 -0.50
C ASN A 186 40.75 -4.29 0.54
N TYR A 187 40.17 -3.10 0.79
CA TYR A 187 39.31 -2.85 1.94
C TYR A 187 37.88 -3.41 1.83
N PHE A 188 37.38 -3.97 2.93
CA PHE A 188 35.96 -4.30 3.15
C PHE A 188 35.46 -3.61 4.42
N CYS A 189 34.32 -2.90 4.39
CA CYS A 189 33.67 -2.39 5.62
C CYS A 189 33.13 -3.57 6.44
N ILE A 190 32.48 -4.52 5.77
CA ILE A 190 32.03 -5.77 6.36
C ILE A 190 32.44 -6.91 5.44
N TYR A 191 33.04 -7.94 6.04
CA TYR A 191 33.29 -9.24 5.44
C TYR A 191 32.74 -10.32 6.39
N ALA A 192 31.85 -11.16 5.87
CA ALA A 192 31.33 -12.36 6.51
C ALA A 192 31.48 -13.56 5.57
N GLU A 193 32.03 -14.67 6.05
CA GLU A 193 32.07 -15.93 5.28
C GLU A 193 30.71 -16.65 5.26
N GLU A 194 29.91 -16.46 6.32
CA GLU A 194 28.51 -16.89 6.38
C GLU A 194 27.60 -15.66 6.20
N ASP A 195 26.46 -15.61 6.91
CA ASP A 195 25.42 -14.61 6.75
C ASP A 195 25.77 -13.23 7.35
N LEU A 196 25.18 -12.18 6.79
CA LEU A 196 25.06 -10.85 7.41
C LEU A 196 23.57 -10.56 7.70
N SER A 197 23.23 -10.47 8.98
CA SER A 197 21.89 -10.13 9.45
C SER A 197 21.87 -8.70 10.03
N ILE A 198 20.92 -7.88 9.58
CA ILE A 198 20.70 -6.52 10.06
C ILE A 198 19.21 -6.36 10.40
N ALA A 199 18.89 -6.32 11.69
CA ALA A 199 17.52 -6.29 12.20
C ALA A 199 17.30 -5.11 13.16
N ASP A 200 16.23 -4.33 12.97
CA ASP A 200 15.84 -3.23 13.85
C ASP A 200 16.99 -2.24 14.13
N SER A 201 17.85 -1.97 13.14
CA SER A 201 19.16 -1.33 13.33
C SER A 201 19.57 -0.39 12.19
N THR A 202 20.69 0.32 12.37
CA THR A 202 21.29 1.19 11.35
C THR A 202 22.71 0.77 10.98
N LEU A 203 22.99 0.67 9.68
CA LEU A 203 24.33 0.47 9.12
C LEU A 203 24.67 1.61 8.14
N ASN A 204 25.80 2.28 8.35
CA ASN A 204 26.38 3.24 7.43
C ASN A 204 27.79 2.77 7.04
N ALA A 205 28.00 2.33 5.80
CA ALA A 205 29.27 1.81 5.32
C ALA A 205 29.79 2.63 4.12
N THR A 206 30.97 3.21 4.24
CA THR A 206 31.58 4.05 3.20
C THR A 206 33.03 3.64 2.89
N LEU A 207 33.30 3.27 1.64
CA LEU A 207 34.65 3.05 1.13
C LEU A 207 35.05 4.20 0.18
N ASN A 208 36.09 4.95 0.57
CA ASN A 208 36.54 6.15 -0.14
C ASN A 208 37.65 5.90 -1.18
N SER A 209 38.22 4.69 -1.25
CA SER A 209 39.24 4.34 -2.26
C SER A 209 38.65 4.17 -3.66
N ALA A 210 39.41 4.51 -4.70
CA ALA A 210 39.05 4.26 -6.11
C ALA A 210 39.40 2.83 -6.56
N ASP A 211 40.42 2.23 -5.94
CA ASP A 211 40.89 0.88 -6.21
C ASP A 211 40.50 -0.12 -5.10
N GLY A 212 39.61 0.32 -4.19
CA GLY A 212 39.09 -0.42 -3.04
C GLY A 212 38.40 -1.75 -3.36
N GLY A 213 38.26 -2.63 -2.36
CA GLY A 213 37.49 -3.86 -2.46
C GLY A 213 35.97 -3.63 -2.51
N ASN A 214 35.20 -4.71 -2.32
CA ASN A 214 33.76 -4.59 -2.13
C ASN A 214 33.46 -3.97 -0.76
N THR A 215 32.44 -3.10 -0.65
CA THR A 215 32.22 -2.38 0.62
C THR A 215 31.55 -3.23 1.70
N VAL A 216 30.46 -3.92 1.39
CA VAL A 216 29.77 -4.86 2.30
C VAL A 216 29.63 -6.19 1.57
N VAL A 217 30.21 -7.25 2.15
CA VAL A 217 30.18 -8.61 1.59
C VAL A 217 29.75 -9.62 2.64
N SER A 218 28.86 -10.51 2.21
CA SER A 218 28.54 -11.77 2.88
C SER A 218 28.64 -12.87 1.85
N TYR A 219 29.42 -13.92 2.14
CA TYR A 219 29.47 -15.12 1.31
C TYR A 219 28.27 -16.05 1.56
N GLY A 220 27.60 -15.92 2.71
CA GLY A 220 26.24 -16.37 2.94
C GLY A 220 25.19 -15.38 2.43
N ASN A 221 24.06 -15.31 3.12
CA ASN A 221 22.92 -14.46 2.81
C ASN A 221 23.05 -13.07 3.45
N ILE A 222 22.54 -12.03 2.80
CA ILE A 222 22.28 -10.74 3.44
C ILE A 222 20.78 -10.62 3.71
N SER A 223 20.41 -10.45 4.99
CA SER A 223 19.03 -10.24 5.43
C SER A 223 18.91 -8.89 6.15
N ILE A 224 18.02 -8.03 5.65
CA ILE A 224 17.78 -6.68 6.18
C ILE A 224 16.29 -6.55 6.55
N GLU A 225 16.02 -6.34 7.83
CA GLU A 225 14.68 -6.26 8.43
C GLU A 225 14.53 -5.01 9.29
N ARG A 226 13.43 -4.25 9.13
CA ARG A 226 13.10 -3.07 9.97
C ARG A 226 14.27 -2.10 10.16
N SER A 227 15.16 -2.00 9.16
CA SER A 227 16.49 -1.41 9.29
C SER A 227 16.78 -0.34 8.26
N THR A 228 17.71 0.56 8.59
CA THR A 228 18.24 1.57 7.66
C THR A 228 19.67 1.23 7.27
N VAL A 229 19.93 1.00 5.98
CA VAL A 229 21.24 0.57 5.47
C VAL A 229 21.69 1.50 4.36
N ASN A 230 22.78 2.24 4.61
CA ASN A 230 23.41 3.13 3.66
C ASN A 230 24.80 2.61 3.29
N VAL A 231 25.02 2.27 2.03
CA VAL A 231 26.32 1.77 1.54
C VAL A 231 26.80 2.64 0.38
N THR A 232 28.01 3.17 0.47
CA THR A 232 28.64 3.96 -0.60
C THR A 232 30.05 3.48 -0.88
N THR A 233 30.34 3.14 -2.13
CA THR A 233 31.71 2.90 -2.60
C THR A 233 32.14 3.95 -3.62
N ARG A 234 33.42 4.34 -3.56
CA ARG A 234 34.13 5.02 -4.65
C ARG A 234 34.92 4.06 -5.54
N ALA A 235 35.01 2.79 -5.14
CA ALA A 235 35.86 1.83 -5.78
C ALA A 235 35.24 1.26 -7.06
N ASN A 236 36.10 0.70 -7.92
CA ASN A 236 35.69 -0.08 -9.10
C ASN A 236 35.16 -1.49 -8.74
N ASN A 237 34.55 -1.64 -7.57
CA ASN A 237 34.08 -2.89 -6.98
C ASN A 237 32.67 -2.71 -6.39
N ILE A 238 32.03 -3.80 -5.99
CA ILE A 238 30.61 -3.83 -5.63
C ILE A 238 30.39 -3.16 -4.26
N ALA A 239 29.35 -2.33 -4.15
CA ALA A 239 29.01 -1.71 -2.86
C ALA A 239 28.40 -2.73 -1.88
N LEU A 240 27.36 -3.46 -2.29
CA LEU A 240 26.67 -4.48 -1.50
C LEU A 240 26.62 -5.82 -2.26
N ALA A 241 27.33 -6.83 -1.77
CA ALA A 241 27.41 -8.16 -2.38
C ALA A 241 26.93 -9.26 -1.42
N ALA A 242 25.87 -9.98 -1.80
CA ALA A 242 25.33 -11.11 -1.06
C ALA A 242 25.49 -12.39 -1.89
N ILE A 243 26.41 -13.28 -1.57
CA ILE A 243 26.76 -14.39 -2.49
C ILE A 243 25.71 -15.51 -2.45
N ASN A 244 25.03 -15.76 -1.33
CA ASN A 244 24.00 -16.81 -1.25
C ASN A 244 22.54 -16.31 -1.39
N GLY A 245 22.31 -14.99 -1.33
CA GLY A 245 20.99 -14.38 -1.55
C GLY A 245 20.83 -13.07 -0.80
N LEU A 246 19.95 -12.19 -1.30
CA LEU A 246 19.63 -10.90 -0.68
C LEU A 246 18.13 -10.80 -0.37
N SER A 247 17.80 -10.56 0.89
CA SER A 247 16.43 -10.26 1.34
C SER A 247 16.37 -8.90 2.03
N ILE A 248 15.43 -8.06 1.60
CA ILE A 248 15.12 -6.76 2.18
C ILE A 248 13.63 -6.76 2.51
N SER A 249 13.28 -6.64 3.79
CA SER A 249 11.92 -6.90 4.28
C SER A 249 11.52 -5.98 5.44
N ASP A 250 10.23 -5.99 5.78
CA ASP A 250 9.63 -5.32 6.92
C ASP A 250 9.97 -3.82 7.04
N ASN A 251 9.55 -3.01 6.06
CA ASN A 251 9.74 -1.55 6.08
C ASN A 251 11.23 -1.12 6.20
N SER A 252 12.13 -1.91 5.60
CA SER A 252 13.55 -1.56 5.53
C SER A 252 13.82 -0.47 4.50
N GLN A 253 14.82 0.38 4.77
CA GLN A 253 15.26 1.45 3.88
C GLN A 253 16.73 1.24 3.50
N VAL A 254 16.97 0.81 2.26
CA VAL A 254 18.30 0.45 1.77
C VAL A 254 18.71 1.40 0.64
N THR A 255 19.81 2.14 0.83
CA THR A 255 20.40 3.03 -0.19
C THR A 255 21.82 2.61 -0.50
N VAL A 256 22.10 2.29 -1.77
CA VAL A 256 23.39 1.73 -2.22
C VAL A 256 23.92 2.53 -3.40
N LYS A 257 25.14 3.04 -3.29
CA LYS A 257 25.79 3.88 -4.32
C LYS A 257 27.17 3.35 -4.69
N SER A 258 27.36 3.07 -5.98
CA SER A 258 28.66 2.79 -6.58
C SER A 258 29.07 3.94 -7.49
N ASN A 259 30.09 4.68 -7.07
CA ASN A 259 30.65 5.79 -7.86
C ASN A 259 31.79 5.33 -8.79
N GLY A 260 32.25 4.08 -8.66
CA GLY A 260 33.20 3.46 -9.58
C GLY A 260 32.52 2.59 -10.65
N ASN A 261 33.32 1.76 -11.31
CA ASN A 261 32.94 0.99 -12.51
C ASN A 261 32.36 -0.42 -12.21
N ALA A 262 31.49 -0.55 -11.20
CA ALA A 262 30.89 -1.83 -10.81
C ALA A 262 29.48 -1.67 -10.24
N SER A 263 28.71 -2.77 -10.19
CA SER A 263 27.33 -2.77 -9.69
C SER A 263 27.20 -2.24 -8.27
N ALA A 264 26.08 -1.58 -7.97
CA ALA A 264 25.81 -1.13 -6.61
C ALA A 264 25.40 -2.33 -5.74
N VAL A 265 24.43 -3.10 -6.21
CA VAL A 265 23.94 -4.33 -5.57
C VAL A 265 24.22 -5.53 -6.47
N TYR A 266 24.76 -6.60 -5.88
CA TYR A 266 25.01 -7.87 -6.56
C TYR A 266 24.62 -9.08 -5.70
N THR A 267 23.97 -10.07 -6.33
CA THR A 267 23.88 -11.44 -5.80
C THR A 267 23.80 -12.45 -6.93
N PRO A 268 24.57 -13.55 -6.97
CA PRO A 268 24.41 -14.57 -7.99
C PRO A 268 23.16 -15.45 -7.76
N GLN A 269 22.42 -15.23 -6.66
CA GLN A 269 21.22 -15.98 -6.29
C GLN A 269 19.97 -15.10 -6.40
N ASN A 270 18.91 -15.48 -5.70
CA ASN A 270 17.65 -14.73 -5.67
C ASN A 270 17.80 -13.41 -4.90
N LEU A 271 17.04 -12.40 -5.34
CA LEU A 271 16.93 -11.10 -4.68
C LEU A 271 15.45 -10.86 -4.36
N THR A 272 15.13 -10.60 -3.10
CA THR A 272 13.76 -10.27 -2.65
C THR A 272 13.72 -8.90 -1.99
N VAL A 273 12.78 -8.06 -2.42
CA VAL A 273 12.40 -6.82 -1.74
C VAL A 273 10.91 -6.91 -1.43
N SER A 274 10.54 -6.87 -0.15
CA SER A 274 9.16 -7.02 0.33
C SER A 274 8.81 -5.91 1.32
N ASP A 275 7.67 -5.23 1.09
CA ASP A 275 7.16 -4.13 1.91
C ASP A 275 8.25 -3.11 2.33
N SER A 276 9.19 -2.80 1.43
CA SER A 276 10.45 -2.08 1.74
C SER A 276 10.91 -1.17 0.61
N ILE A 277 11.99 -0.42 0.84
CA ILE A 277 12.60 0.51 -0.11
C ILE A 277 14.05 0.09 -0.43
N LEU A 278 14.35 -0.09 -1.72
CA LEU A 278 15.72 -0.25 -2.24
C LEU A 278 16.04 0.82 -3.29
N LYS A 279 17.05 1.65 -3.02
CA LYS A 279 17.56 2.66 -3.96
C LYS A 279 19.00 2.34 -4.32
N ALA A 280 19.26 2.10 -5.60
CA ALA A 280 20.56 1.67 -6.10
C ALA A 280 21.03 2.56 -7.26
N GLU A 281 22.31 2.91 -7.23
CA GLU A 281 22.92 3.81 -8.20
C GLU A 281 24.33 3.34 -8.56
N SER A 282 24.64 3.20 -9.85
CA SER A 282 25.97 2.78 -10.35
C SER A 282 26.30 3.47 -11.67
N SER A 283 27.58 3.56 -12.05
CA SER A 283 27.96 3.87 -13.44
C SER A 283 27.69 2.70 -14.42
N GLN A 284 27.46 1.51 -13.88
CA GLN A 284 27.12 0.26 -14.56
C GLN A 284 25.70 -0.18 -14.13
N ILE A 285 25.44 -1.49 -14.13
CA ILE A 285 24.18 -2.08 -13.65
C ILE A 285 23.99 -1.83 -12.16
N ALA A 286 23.03 -0.98 -11.79
CA ALA A 286 22.79 -0.61 -10.40
C ALA A 286 22.41 -1.82 -9.53
N ILE A 287 21.50 -2.66 -10.00
CA ILE A 287 21.08 -3.92 -9.33
C ILE A 287 21.23 -5.05 -10.34
N ARG A 288 22.09 -6.02 -10.02
CA ARG A 288 22.35 -7.21 -10.84
C ARG A 288 22.14 -8.46 -9.99
N ASN A 289 21.28 -9.39 -10.42
CA ASN A 289 21.20 -10.69 -9.78
C ASN A 289 21.23 -11.89 -10.75
N GLY A 290 21.56 -13.07 -10.23
CA GLY A 290 21.70 -14.32 -11.01
C GLY A 290 20.48 -15.25 -10.94
N GLY A 291 19.74 -15.25 -9.83
CA GLY A 291 18.50 -15.99 -9.67
C GLY A 291 17.25 -15.15 -9.96
N ALA A 292 16.09 -15.58 -9.45
CA ALA A 292 14.85 -14.81 -9.58
C ALA A 292 14.88 -13.53 -8.72
N MET A 293 14.35 -12.43 -9.27
CA MET A 293 14.15 -11.18 -8.53
C MET A 293 12.66 -10.98 -8.22
N HIS A 294 12.31 -10.85 -6.94
CA HIS A 294 10.95 -10.61 -6.46
C HIS A 294 10.84 -9.24 -5.81
N ILE A 295 9.91 -8.41 -6.29
CA ILE A 295 9.65 -7.06 -5.76
C ILE A 295 8.16 -6.98 -5.40
N VAL A 296 7.85 -7.07 -4.10
CA VAL A 296 6.49 -7.22 -3.57
C VAL A 296 6.13 -6.01 -2.70
N ASN A 297 5.07 -5.27 -3.05
CA ASN A 297 4.62 -4.05 -2.33
C ASN A 297 5.75 -3.05 -1.99
N SER A 298 6.78 -2.97 -2.84
CA SER A 298 8.04 -2.30 -2.50
C SER A 298 8.37 -1.17 -3.47
N THR A 299 9.14 -0.19 -2.99
CA THR A 299 9.71 0.86 -3.86
C THR A 299 11.14 0.50 -4.25
N VAL A 300 11.39 0.32 -5.55
CA VAL A 300 12.73 0.03 -6.08
C VAL A 300 13.14 1.10 -7.08
N GLU A 301 14.21 1.84 -6.80
CA GLU A 301 14.78 2.84 -7.70
C GLU A 301 16.17 2.38 -8.17
N ALA A 302 16.34 2.11 -9.47
CA ALA A 302 17.59 1.62 -10.05
C ALA A 302 18.12 2.59 -11.12
N THR A 303 19.29 3.20 -10.89
CA THR A 303 19.85 4.25 -11.75
C THR A 303 21.25 3.93 -12.27
N CYS A 304 21.38 3.77 -13.59
CA CYS A 304 22.65 3.77 -14.29
C CYS A 304 23.06 5.21 -14.59
N LYS A 305 24.24 5.63 -14.12
CA LYS A 305 24.88 6.93 -14.39
C LYS A 305 25.84 6.91 -15.58
N GLY A 306 26.14 5.73 -16.13
CA GLY A 306 27.07 5.55 -17.24
C GLY A 306 26.63 6.17 -18.56
N ASN A 307 27.60 6.26 -19.47
CA ASN A 307 27.41 6.60 -20.88
C ASN A 307 28.29 5.65 -21.73
N PRO A 308 27.71 4.79 -22.60
CA PRO A 308 26.28 4.65 -22.89
C PRO A 308 25.47 4.18 -21.69
N VAL A 309 24.15 4.47 -21.71
CA VAL A 309 23.23 3.99 -20.68
C VAL A 309 23.02 2.49 -20.86
N THR A 310 23.41 1.71 -19.85
CA THR A 310 23.28 0.26 -19.80
C THR A 310 22.02 -0.18 -19.04
N ASP A 311 21.89 -1.49 -18.82
CA ASP A 311 20.93 -2.02 -17.84
C ASP A 311 21.19 -1.38 -16.46
N SER A 312 20.12 -1.06 -15.73
CA SER A 312 20.13 -0.61 -14.35
C SER A 312 19.57 -1.68 -13.41
N LEU A 313 18.60 -2.45 -13.90
CA LEU A 313 17.93 -3.53 -13.18
C LEU A 313 18.02 -4.79 -14.06
N HIS A 314 18.83 -5.76 -13.63
CA HIS A 314 19.15 -6.97 -14.40
C HIS A 314 18.99 -8.25 -13.58
N SER A 315 18.37 -9.25 -14.17
CA SER A 315 18.28 -10.63 -13.68
C SER A 315 18.74 -11.63 -14.76
N GLU A 316 19.55 -12.63 -14.38
CA GLU A 316 19.85 -13.78 -15.25
C GLU A 316 18.71 -14.83 -15.28
N ASP A 317 17.62 -14.58 -14.56
CA ASP A 317 16.37 -15.37 -14.56
C ASP A 317 15.17 -14.44 -14.81
N THR A 318 14.16 -14.43 -13.93
CA THR A 318 12.98 -13.56 -13.99
C THR A 318 13.14 -12.30 -13.15
N ILE A 319 12.39 -11.26 -13.51
CA ILE A 319 12.00 -10.19 -12.57
C ILE A 319 10.49 -10.31 -12.37
N SER A 320 10.00 -10.32 -11.14
CA SER A 320 8.57 -10.25 -10.80
C SER A 320 8.27 -9.04 -9.94
N ILE A 321 7.28 -8.25 -10.37
CA ILE A 321 6.86 -7.01 -9.73
C ILE A 321 5.40 -7.17 -9.34
N GLU A 322 5.17 -7.33 -8.03
CA GLU A 322 3.92 -7.83 -7.47
C GLU A 322 3.25 -6.79 -6.56
N GLY A 323 1.92 -6.86 -6.48
CA GLY A 323 1.15 -6.13 -5.49
C GLY A 323 0.97 -4.64 -5.82
N ASN A 324 1.42 -3.76 -4.93
CA ASN A 324 1.42 -2.30 -5.10
C ASN A 324 2.84 -1.72 -5.30
N SER A 325 3.78 -2.51 -5.81
CA SER A 325 5.17 -2.08 -6.02
C SER A 325 5.30 -0.86 -6.94
N ASP A 326 6.32 -0.05 -6.68
CA ASP A 326 6.72 1.14 -7.43
C ASP A 326 8.18 0.97 -7.87
N VAL A 327 8.39 0.61 -9.13
CA VAL A 327 9.71 0.25 -9.68
C VAL A 327 10.11 1.26 -10.75
N LEU A 328 11.06 2.12 -10.40
CA LEU A 328 11.59 3.19 -11.25
C LEU A 328 13.01 2.85 -11.72
N VAL A 329 13.15 2.57 -13.03
CA VAL A 329 14.41 2.20 -13.67
C VAL A 329 14.88 3.35 -14.57
N LYS A 330 15.92 4.06 -14.11
CA LYS A 330 16.61 5.13 -14.85
C LYS A 330 17.81 4.55 -15.61
N GLY A 331 17.48 3.66 -16.54
CA GLY A 331 18.33 2.96 -17.49
C GLY A 331 17.51 1.81 -18.08
N LYS A 332 18.16 0.79 -18.63
CA LYS A 332 17.41 -0.37 -19.16
C LYS A 332 17.00 -1.34 -18.04
N ILE A 333 15.91 -2.08 -18.29
CA ILE A 333 15.49 -3.24 -17.49
C ILE A 333 15.62 -4.50 -18.34
N SER A 334 16.21 -5.57 -17.80
CA SER A 334 16.40 -6.82 -18.53
C SER A 334 16.33 -8.04 -17.61
N ALA A 335 15.72 -9.12 -18.12
CA ALA A 335 15.56 -10.39 -17.44
C ALA A 335 15.56 -11.50 -18.50
N VAL A 336 16.35 -12.56 -18.31
CA VAL A 336 16.49 -13.65 -19.29
C VAL A 336 15.17 -14.38 -19.53
N ASN A 337 14.43 -14.66 -18.46
CA ASN A 337 13.12 -15.31 -18.49
C ASN A 337 11.95 -14.30 -18.44
N GLY A 338 12.24 -13.02 -18.66
CA GLY A 338 11.26 -11.94 -18.80
C GLY A 338 10.95 -11.17 -17.51
N VAL A 339 10.37 -9.98 -17.71
CA VAL A 339 9.84 -9.13 -16.63
C VAL A 339 8.35 -9.41 -16.52
N SER A 340 7.90 -9.83 -15.34
CA SER A 340 6.49 -10.11 -15.05
C SER A 340 5.92 -9.08 -14.09
N ILE A 341 4.66 -8.71 -14.31
CA ILE A 341 3.87 -7.88 -13.42
C ILE A 341 2.67 -8.68 -12.91
N VAL A 342 2.39 -8.55 -11.61
CA VAL A 342 1.30 -9.25 -10.92
C VAL A 342 0.49 -8.24 -10.10
N PRO A 343 -0.55 -7.62 -10.69
CA PRO A 343 -1.39 -6.67 -9.99
C PRO A 343 -2.08 -7.29 -8.76
N SER A 344 -2.30 -6.49 -7.72
CA SER A 344 -3.20 -6.89 -6.62
C SER A 344 -4.63 -7.00 -7.13
N SER A 345 -5.48 -7.79 -6.46
CA SER A 345 -6.92 -7.83 -6.74
C SER A 345 -7.53 -6.41 -6.75
N GLU A 346 -8.38 -6.12 -7.74
CA GLU A 346 -9.02 -4.81 -7.99
C GLU A 346 -8.10 -3.61 -8.30
N THR A 347 -6.78 -3.84 -8.34
CA THR A 347 -5.79 -2.85 -8.79
C THR A 347 -5.39 -3.06 -10.24
N PHE A 348 -4.77 -2.04 -10.82
CA PHE A 348 -4.15 -2.11 -12.13
C PHE A 348 -2.72 -1.57 -12.01
N ILE A 349 -1.83 -2.00 -12.91
CA ILE A 349 -0.45 -1.52 -13.01
C ILE A 349 -0.29 -0.73 -14.31
N ASP A 350 0.22 0.49 -14.21
CA ASP A 350 0.74 1.25 -15.34
C ASP A 350 2.20 0.87 -15.58
N VAL A 351 2.58 0.77 -16.84
CA VAL A 351 3.98 0.69 -17.26
C VAL A 351 4.26 1.90 -18.14
N LYS A 352 4.97 2.90 -17.62
CA LYS A 352 5.46 4.04 -18.39
C LYS A 352 6.84 3.72 -18.96
N VAL A 353 7.08 4.10 -20.20
CA VAL A 353 8.35 3.88 -20.91
C VAL A 353 8.82 5.13 -21.62
N GLY A 354 10.14 5.29 -21.77
CA GLY A 354 10.72 6.43 -22.45
C GLY A 354 12.24 6.37 -22.54
N MET A 355 12.85 7.53 -22.78
CA MET A 355 14.30 7.71 -22.84
C MET A 355 14.76 8.48 -21.61
N LYS A 356 15.83 8.01 -20.96
CA LYS A 356 16.34 8.52 -19.67
C LYS A 356 16.54 10.03 -19.65
N GLU A 357 17.07 10.57 -20.74
CA GLU A 357 17.38 11.98 -20.95
C GLU A 357 16.16 12.90 -20.92
N ASN A 358 14.96 12.37 -21.19
CA ASN A 358 13.72 13.14 -21.19
C ASN A 358 12.97 13.09 -19.85
N GLY A 359 13.45 12.31 -18.88
CA GLY A 359 12.80 12.13 -17.57
C GLY A 359 11.41 11.52 -17.65
N GLU A 360 10.60 11.72 -16.60
CA GLU A 360 9.22 11.18 -16.55
C GLU A 360 8.27 11.89 -17.52
N GLU A 361 8.44 13.20 -17.72
CA GLU A 361 7.61 14.02 -18.62
C GLU A 361 7.70 13.56 -20.09
N GLY A 362 8.83 12.94 -20.48
CA GLY A 362 9.02 12.35 -21.80
C GLY A 362 8.61 10.89 -21.94
N THR A 363 7.83 10.34 -21.00
CA THR A 363 7.32 8.96 -21.07
C THR A 363 5.96 8.85 -21.74
N SER A 364 5.68 7.66 -22.27
CA SER A 364 4.37 7.23 -22.73
C SER A 364 3.95 5.95 -21.99
N LEU A 365 2.66 5.64 -21.99
CA LEU A 365 2.20 4.31 -21.59
C LEU A 365 2.75 3.23 -22.55
N PHE A 366 3.13 2.09 -21.99
CA PHE A 366 3.57 0.92 -22.72
C PHE A 366 2.37 0.09 -23.22
N GLU A 367 2.54 -0.64 -24.33
CA GLU A 367 1.47 -1.34 -25.03
C GLU A 367 0.70 -2.33 -24.13
N GLY A 368 -0.57 -2.04 -23.87
CA GLY A 368 -1.43 -2.84 -22.99
C GLY A 368 -1.59 -2.31 -21.56
N SER A 369 -0.89 -1.22 -21.19
CA SER A 369 -1.18 -0.49 -19.95
C SER A 369 -2.55 0.20 -20.03
N PRO A 370 -3.34 0.25 -18.94
CA PRO A 370 -3.09 -0.36 -17.63
C PRO A 370 -3.39 -1.86 -17.59
N TYR A 371 -2.51 -2.66 -16.98
CA TYR A 371 -2.67 -4.11 -16.87
C TYR A 371 -3.46 -4.50 -15.62
N LYS A 372 -4.38 -5.45 -15.77
CA LYS A 372 -5.21 -6.03 -14.69
C LYS A 372 -4.80 -7.45 -14.30
N GLU A 373 -4.41 -8.25 -15.28
CA GLU A 373 -4.08 -9.67 -15.10
C GLU A 373 -2.55 -9.88 -15.10
N PRO A 374 -2.04 -10.95 -14.46
CA PRO A 374 -0.62 -11.28 -14.48
C PRO A 374 -0.07 -11.37 -15.90
N THR A 375 0.96 -10.58 -16.21
CA THR A 375 1.46 -10.38 -17.58
C THR A 375 2.98 -10.40 -17.63
N THR A 376 3.57 -11.14 -18.57
CA THR A 376 5.01 -11.07 -18.89
C THR A 376 5.23 -10.06 -20.02
N LEU A 377 6.03 -9.04 -19.74
CA LEU A 377 6.30 -7.91 -20.62
C LEU A 377 7.48 -8.21 -21.55
N SER A 378 7.28 -7.99 -22.86
CA SER A 378 8.30 -8.17 -23.89
C SER A 378 8.64 -6.85 -24.58
N GLY A 379 9.92 -6.54 -24.79
CA GLY A 379 10.36 -5.35 -25.54
C GLY A 379 10.81 -4.15 -24.69
N LEU A 380 10.75 -4.24 -23.36
CA LEU A 380 11.20 -3.16 -22.45
C LEU A 380 12.68 -2.75 -22.65
N SER A 381 13.53 -3.64 -23.19
CA SER A 381 14.96 -3.38 -23.46
C SER A 381 15.23 -2.32 -24.55
N ALA A 382 14.19 -1.88 -25.26
CA ALA A 382 14.23 -0.75 -26.18
C ALA A 382 14.32 0.62 -25.47
N TYR A 383 13.90 0.69 -24.20
CA TYR A 383 13.75 1.93 -23.43
C TYR A 383 14.86 2.09 -22.39
N THR A 384 15.24 3.34 -22.10
CA THR A 384 16.22 3.69 -21.05
C THR A 384 15.60 4.41 -19.86
N TYR A 385 14.27 4.55 -19.86
CA TYR A 385 13.46 4.93 -18.71
C TYR A 385 12.25 3.98 -18.67
N VAL A 386 12.05 3.30 -17.54
CA VAL A 386 10.87 2.45 -17.31
C VAL A 386 10.36 2.70 -15.90
N HIS A 387 9.06 2.92 -15.75
CA HIS A 387 8.42 3.12 -14.45
C HIS A 387 7.18 2.23 -14.38
N ILE A 388 7.23 1.22 -13.51
CA ILE A 388 6.16 0.25 -13.28
C ILE A 388 5.55 0.58 -11.94
N LEU A 389 4.29 1.02 -11.94
CA LEU A 389 3.65 1.59 -10.75
C LEU A 389 2.15 1.29 -10.72
N LYS A 390 1.55 1.49 -9.56
CA LYS A 390 0.09 1.43 -9.40
C LYS A 390 -0.60 2.45 -10.31
N HIS A 391 -1.60 1.99 -11.07
CA HIS A 391 -2.38 2.83 -11.95
C HIS A 391 -3.11 3.95 -11.21
N THR A 392 -3.02 5.16 -11.76
CA THR A 392 -3.72 6.36 -11.24
C THR A 392 -4.96 6.63 -12.07
N HIS A 393 -6.13 6.66 -11.42
CA HIS A 393 -7.41 6.84 -12.11
C HIS A 393 -7.61 8.29 -12.57
N THR A 394 -7.47 8.53 -13.88
CA THR A 394 -7.99 9.73 -14.56
C THR A 394 -9.36 9.39 -15.15
N TYR A 395 -10.40 10.16 -14.80
CA TYR A 395 -11.77 9.95 -15.27
C TYR A 395 -12.10 11.02 -16.32
N ASP A 396 -11.78 10.73 -17.58
CA ASP A 396 -11.85 11.67 -18.72
C ASP A 396 -12.49 11.07 -19.98
N GLN A 397 -13.04 9.85 -19.91
CA GLN A 397 -13.67 9.17 -21.03
C GLN A 397 -15.19 9.39 -21.05
N ASP A 398 -15.71 9.78 -22.22
CA ASP A 398 -17.13 10.04 -22.49
C ASP A 398 -17.87 8.75 -22.95
N ASP A 399 -17.79 7.66 -22.17
CA ASP A 399 -18.44 6.39 -22.52
C ASP A 399 -19.95 6.43 -22.20
N VAL A 400 -20.78 6.25 -23.24
CA VAL A 400 -22.26 6.32 -23.19
C VAL A 400 -22.93 4.95 -23.05
N SER A 401 -22.21 3.92 -22.63
CA SER A 401 -22.77 2.60 -22.34
C SER A 401 -23.54 2.56 -21.02
N ASP A 402 -24.44 1.58 -20.87
CA ASP A 402 -25.22 1.39 -19.64
C ASP A 402 -24.35 1.12 -18.39
N ALA A 403 -23.07 0.74 -18.56
CA ALA A 403 -22.12 0.53 -17.46
C ALA A 403 -21.77 1.82 -16.70
N TYR A 404 -21.87 2.98 -17.35
CA TYR A 404 -21.54 4.29 -16.76
C TYR A 404 -22.75 5.21 -16.61
N LYS A 405 -23.96 4.71 -16.88
CA LYS A 405 -25.18 5.52 -16.87
C LYS A 405 -25.55 5.96 -15.45
N ALA A 406 -25.59 7.28 -15.23
CA ALA A 406 -25.99 7.88 -13.97
C ALA A 406 -27.51 8.11 -13.91
N SER A 407 -28.10 8.60 -15.00
CA SER A 407 -29.55 8.83 -15.11
C SER A 407 -30.06 8.64 -16.54
N ALA A 408 -31.31 8.20 -16.69
CA ALA A 408 -31.96 8.11 -17.99
C ALA A 408 -32.49 9.48 -18.44
N ALA A 409 -32.59 9.71 -19.74
CA ALA A 409 -33.18 10.91 -20.30
C ALA A 409 -34.65 11.06 -19.85
N THR A 410 -35.05 12.29 -19.56
CA THR A 410 -36.41 12.65 -19.14
C THR A 410 -37.11 13.46 -20.23
N CYS A 411 -38.32 13.95 -20.00
CA CYS A 411 -39.02 14.82 -20.97
C CYS A 411 -38.29 16.15 -21.21
N THR A 412 -37.52 16.63 -20.23
CA THR A 412 -36.91 17.97 -20.22
C THR A 412 -35.37 17.98 -20.16
N ALA A 413 -34.73 16.85 -19.81
CA ALA A 413 -33.27 16.72 -19.75
C ALA A 413 -32.74 15.48 -20.51
N PRO A 414 -31.56 15.54 -21.15
CA PRO A 414 -30.85 14.36 -21.67
C PRO A 414 -30.48 13.34 -20.58
N ALA A 415 -29.92 12.21 -21.00
CA ALA A 415 -29.36 11.22 -20.06
C ALA A 415 -28.00 11.69 -19.52
N GLU A 416 -27.67 11.33 -18.29
CA GLU A 416 -26.36 11.58 -17.69
C GLU A 416 -25.56 10.28 -17.55
N TYR A 417 -24.25 10.40 -17.77
CA TYR A 417 -23.28 9.32 -17.65
C TYR A 417 -22.11 9.80 -16.78
N TYR A 418 -21.55 8.91 -15.98
CA TYR A 418 -20.31 9.16 -15.25
C TYR A 418 -19.13 9.19 -16.22
N TYR A 419 -18.20 10.13 -16.05
CA TYR A 419 -16.90 10.04 -16.69
C TYR A 419 -16.21 8.73 -16.27
N SER A 420 -15.68 7.98 -17.23
CA SER A 420 -14.98 6.73 -16.95
C SER A 420 -13.46 6.87 -17.10
N CYS A 421 -12.73 5.96 -16.48
CA CYS A 421 -11.28 5.83 -16.63
C CYS A 421 -10.96 4.78 -17.68
N VAL A 422 -9.82 4.89 -18.37
CA VAL A 422 -9.33 3.92 -19.37
C VAL A 422 -9.25 2.48 -18.83
N CYS A 423 -9.11 2.27 -17.51
CA CYS A 423 -9.17 0.95 -16.87
C CYS A 423 -10.60 0.39 -16.68
N GLY A 424 -11.64 1.12 -17.09
CA GLY A 424 -13.04 0.73 -16.98
C GLY A 424 -13.72 1.02 -15.63
N LYS A 425 -13.10 1.82 -14.74
CA LYS A 425 -13.78 2.29 -13.51
C LYS A 425 -14.59 3.56 -13.80
N ALA A 426 -15.79 3.63 -13.24
CA ALA A 426 -16.60 4.86 -13.21
C ALA A 426 -16.02 5.87 -12.21
N GLY A 427 -16.07 7.15 -12.56
CA GLY A 427 -15.80 8.28 -11.65
C GLY A 427 -17.06 8.74 -10.92
N THR A 428 -17.00 9.90 -10.29
CA THR A 428 -18.14 10.51 -9.57
C THR A 428 -18.77 11.71 -10.30
N SER A 429 -18.03 12.33 -11.21
CA SER A 429 -18.51 13.44 -12.05
C SER A 429 -19.30 12.92 -13.24
N THR A 430 -20.31 13.66 -13.68
CA THR A 430 -21.17 13.29 -14.81
C THR A 430 -21.08 14.26 -15.99
N PHE A 431 -21.46 13.77 -17.17
CA PHE A 431 -21.70 14.54 -18.38
C PHE A 431 -23.06 14.14 -19.01
N THR A 432 -23.67 15.04 -19.77
CA THR A 432 -24.93 14.78 -20.48
C THR A 432 -24.68 14.25 -21.89
N SER A 433 -25.43 13.24 -22.33
CA SER A 433 -25.39 12.76 -23.71
C SER A 433 -26.79 12.42 -24.26
N GLY A 434 -26.93 12.57 -25.59
CA GLY A 434 -28.22 12.49 -26.29
C GLY A 434 -29.08 13.75 -26.10
N THR A 435 -30.39 13.59 -26.25
CA THR A 435 -31.38 14.65 -26.07
C THR A 435 -32.41 14.26 -25.01
N ALA A 436 -33.15 15.23 -24.48
CA ALA A 436 -34.39 14.94 -23.77
C ALA A 436 -35.34 14.13 -24.68
N THR A 437 -36.16 13.27 -24.07
CA THR A 437 -37.16 12.44 -24.78
C THR A 437 -38.33 13.27 -25.34
N GLY A 438 -38.50 14.50 -24.86
CA GLY A 438 -39.65 15.35 -25.15
C GLY A 438 -40.92 14.88 -24.45
N HIS A 439 -41.99 15.66 -24.64
CA HIS A 439 -43.31 15.31 -24.15
C HIS A 439 -44.13 14.65 -25.27
N THR A 440 -44.87 13.59 -24.93
CA THR A 440 -45.77 12.88 -25.84
C THR A 440 -47.14 12.84 -25.19
N ALA A 441 -48.13 13.49 -25.81
CA ALA A 441 -49.48 13.56 -25.27
C ALA A 441 -50.16 12.18 -25.23
N GLY A 442 -50.84 11.87 -24.12
CA GLY A 442 -51.72 10.72 -24.01
C GLY A 442 -52.98 10.87 -24.86
N THR A 443 -53.65 9.74 -25.12
CA THR A 443 -54.89 9.71 -25.93
C THR A 443 -56.16 10.00 -25.12
N ALA A 444 -56.06 10.03 -23.78
CA ALA A 444 -57.15 10.43 -22.89
C ALA A 444 -57.18 11.96 -22.73
N TRP A 445 -58.38 12.53 -22.71
CA TRP A 445 -58.60 13.93 -22.37
C TRP A 445 -59.08 14.02 -20.92
N GLU A 446 -58.37 14.82 -20.13
CA GLU A 446 -58.78 15.24 -18.80
C GLU A 446 -59.44 16.62 -18.88
N SER A 447 -60.28 16.96 -17.91
CA SER A 447 -61.03 18.23 -17.89
C SER A 447 -61.35 18.72 -16.48
N ASP A 448 -61.44 20.04 -16.34
CA ASP A 448 -62.02 20.72 -15.19
C ASP A 448 -63.08 21.74 -15.62
N GLU A 449 -63.54 22.63 -14.73
CA GLU A 449 -64.59 23.62 -15.03
C GLU A 449 -64.16 24.70 -16.05
N ASN A 450 -62.86 24.86 -16.31
CA ASN A 450 -62.31 25.92 -17.17
C ASN A 450 -61.72 25.39 -18.49
N VAL A 451 -61.01 24.27 -18.45
CA VAL A 451 -60.18 23.77 -19.56
C VAL A 451 -60.20 22.24 -19.70
N HIS A 452 -59.78 21.76 -20.87
CA HIS A 452 -59.39 20.36 -21.10
C HIS A 452 -57.92 20.26 -21.52
N TRP A 453 -57.26 19.16 -21.17
CA TRP A 453 -55.85 18.88 -21.46
C TRP A 453 -55.61 17.38 -21.70
N ASN A 454 -54.48 17.03 -22.32
CA ASN A 454 -53.93 15.67 -22.25
C ASN A 454 -52.75 15.67 -21.28
N GLU A 455 -52.45 14.56 -20.63
CA GLU A 455 -51.22 14.41 -19.85
C GLU A 455 -50.11 13.77 -20.68
N CYS A 456 -48.86 14.16 -20.44
CA CYS A 456 -47.70 13.53 -21.07
C CYS A 456 -47.54 12.08 -20.57
N VAL A 457 -47.51 11.10 -21.48
CA VAL A 457 -47.44 9.67 -21.13
C VAL A 457 -46.18 9.27 -20.33
N ASN A 458 -45.15 10.11 -20.34
CA ASN A 458 -43.86 9.84 -19.70
C ASN A 458 -43.66 10.56 -18.35
N CYS A 459 -44.41 11.64 -18.07
CA CYS A 459 -44.20 12.47 -16.86
C CYS A 459 -45.47 13.02 -16.20
N GLY A 460 -46.64 12.92 -16.83
CA GLY A 460 -47.91 13.46 -16.31
C GLY A 460 -48.11 14.97 -16.51
N ASP A 461 -47.13 15.71 -17.04
CA ASP A 461 -47.28 17.15 -17.28
C ASP A 461 -48.46 17.46 -18.21
N LYS A 462 -49.25 18.48 -17.88
CA LYS A 462 -50.37 18.94 -18.72
C LYS A 462 -49.88 19.42 -20.10
N MET A 463 -50.58 19.01 -21.14
CA MET A 463 -50.33 19.33 -22.55
C MET A 463 -51.63 19.74 -23.24
N ASN A 464 -51.52 20.53 -24.31
CA ASN A 464 -52.64 20.91 -25.17
C ASN A 464 -53.80 21.58 -24.41
N GLU A 465 -53.50 22.31 -23.32
CA GLU A 465 -54.52 22.96 -22.49
C GLU A 465 -55.32 23.98 -23.32
N ALA A 466 -56.64 23.80 -23.37
CA ALA A 466 -57.55 24.64 -24.13
C ALA A 466 -58.86 24.86 -23.37
N ALA A 467 -59.44 26.05 -23.53
CA ALA A 467 -60.77 26.34 -23.01
C ALA A 467 -61.83 25.49 -23.72
N HIS A 468 -62.89 25.12 -22.99
CA HIS A 468 -63.98 24.33 -23.55
C HIS A 468 -64.68 25.00 -24.73
N THR A 469 -64.95 24.23 -25.77
CA THR A 469 -65.84 24.60 -26.88
C THR A 469 -67.08 23.73 -26.82
N PHE A 470 -68.18 24.32 -26.39
CA PHE A 470 -69.44 23.62 -26.09
C PHE A 470 -70.41 23.61 -27.27
N GLU A 471 -71.12 22.50 -27.44
CA GLU A 471 -72.35 22.42 -28.22
C GLU A 471 -73.50 21.94 -27.34
N TRP A 472 -74.75 22.32 -27.70
CA TRP A 472 -75.93 21.93 -26.94
C TRP A 472 -76.46 20.56 -27.40
N VAL A 473 -76.42 19.58 -26.51
CA VAL A 473 -76.94 18.23 -26.70
C VAL A 473 -78.31 18.11 -26.00
N THR A 474 -79.33 17.64 -26.71
CA THR A 474 -80.68 17.43 -26.15
C THR A 474 -80.78 16.04 -25.53
N ASP A 475 -80.86 15.97 -24.20
CA ASP A 475 -81.04 14.73 -23.44
C ASP A 475 -82.45 14.17 -23.56
N LYS A 476 -83.44 15.07 -23.58
CA LYS A 476 -84.86 14.76 -23.63
C LYS A 476 -85.58 15.82 -24.44
N GLU A 477 -86.20 15.40 -25.54
CA GLU A 477 -87.09 16.24 -26.33
C GLU A 477 -88.27 16.74 -25.49
N ALA A 478 -88.62 18.02 -25.66
CA ALA A 478 -89.81 18.59 -25.05
C ALA A 478 -91.07 18.05 -25.75
N THR A 479 -92.08 17.70 -24.96
CA THR A 479 -93.38 17.26 -25.47
C THR A 479 -94.44 18.33 -25.19
N ALA A 480 -95.67 18.13 -25.69
CA ALA A 480 -96.76 19.08 -25.47
C ALA A 480 -97.13 19.27 -23.98
N THR A 481 -96.80 18.29 -23.11
CA THR A 481 -97.14 18.31 -21.66
C THR A 481 -95.94 18.18 -20.72
N GLU A 482 -94.76 17.77 -21.20
CA GLU A 482 -93.55 17.64 -20.38
C GLU A 482 -92.41 18.48 -20.94
N ALA A 483 -91.72 19.21 -20.07
CA ALA A 483 -90.46 19.87 -20.39
C ALA A 483 -89.40 18.84 -20.80
N GLY A 484 -88.56 19.26 -21.75
CA GLY A 484 -87.34 18.58 -22.15
C GLY A 484 -86.13 19.07 -21.34
N SER A 485 -84.96 18.54 -21.67
CA SER A 485 -83.68 18.98 -21.09
C SER A 485 -82.57 18.87 -22.13
N LYS A 486 -81.62 19.80 -22.03
CA LYS A 486 -80.38 19.84 -22.81
C LYS A 486 -79.21 20.23 -21.91
N HIS A 487 -78.00 19.84 -22.29
CA HIS A 487 -76.78 20.32 -21.65
C HIS A 487 -75.76 20.79 -22.69
N GLU A 488 -74.80 21.59 -22.24
CA GLU A 488 -73.59 21.92 -22.99
C GLU A 488 -72.58 20.77 -22.84
N GLU A 489 -72.18 20.13 -23.94
CA GLU A 489 -71.11 19.12 -23.95
C GLU A 489 -69.89 19.67 -24.70
N CYS A 490 -68.70 19.54 -24.12
CA CYS A 490 -67.48 19.96 -24.80
C CYS A 490 -67.14 18.99 -25.93
N THR A 491 -67.13 19.50 -27.17
CA THR A 491 -66.95 18.73 -28.41
C THR A 491 -65.60 17.99 -28.54
N VAL A 492 -64.63 18.29 -27.66
CA VAL A 492 -63.29 17.68 -27.67
C VAL A 492 -63.14 16.59 -26.60
N CYS A 493 -63.62 16.82 -25.38
CA CYS A 493 -63.37 15.97 -24.21
C CYS A 493 -64.62 15.34 -23.57
N GLY A 494 -65.84 15.73 -23.98
CA GLY A 494 -67.08 15.24 -23.37
C GLY A 494 -67.39 15.84 -21.99
N TYR A 495 -66.70 16.92 -21.58
CA TYR A 495 -67.03 17.61 -20.33
C TYR A 495 -68.44 18.23 -20.41
N VAL A 496 -69.29 17.87 -19.44
CA VAL A 496 -70.66 18.37 -19.33
C VAL A 496 -70.68 19.67 -18.52
N GLY A 497 -71.03 20.76 -19.20
CA GLY A 497 -71.19 22.11 -18.65
C GLY A 497 -72.62 22.40 -18.18
N THR A 498 -73.16 23.54 -18.60
CA THR A 498 -74.47 24.02 -18.14
C THR A 498 -75.60 23.10 -18.59
N THR A 499 -76.55 22.78 -17.70
CA THR A 499 -77.81 22.08 -18.04
C THR A 499 -78.99 23.05 -18.03
N GLU A 500 -79.83 23.01 -19.05
CA GLU A 500 -81.05 23.83 -19.18
C GLU A 500 -82.30 22.96 -19.44
N THR A 501 -83.44 23.41 -18.93
CA THR A 501 -84.76 22.82 -19.24
C THR A 501 -85.36 23.44 -20.49
N ILE A 502 -85.75 22.61 -21.46
CA ILE A 502 -86.48 23.03 -22.65
C ILE A 502 -87.98 23.11 -22.30
N ALA A 503 -88.62 24.26 -22.52
CA ALA A 503 -90.05 24.42 -22.23
C ALA A 503 -90.92 23.47 -23.09
N ALA A 504 -92.02 22.98 -22.52
CA ALA A 504 -93.03 22.19 -23.24
C ALA A 504 -93.60 22.98 -24.43
N THR A 505 -93.79 22.32 -25.57
CA THR A 505 -94.12 22.99 -26.84
C THR A 505 -95.56 23.53 -26.93
N GLY A 506 -96.44 23.08 -26.04
CA GLY A 506 -97.85 23.50 -25.97
C GLY A 506 -98.73 22.91 -27.08
N THR A 507 -100.04 22.91 -26.85
CA THR A 507 -101.06 22.45 -27.80
C THR A 507 -101.74 23.64 -28.47
N THR A 508 -101.58 23.78 -29.78
CA THR A 508 -102.38 24.71 -30.61
C THR A 508 -103.65 24.02 -31.11
N ASP A 509 -104.73 24.11 -30.34
CA ASP A 509 -106.09 23.97 -30.87
C ASP A 509 -106.65 25.39 -31.07
N ASP A 510 -107.01 25.74 -32.31
CA ASP A 510 -107.75 26.96 -32.62
C ASP A 510 -108.92 26.63 -33.56
N THR A 511 -110.13 26.91 -33.08
CA THR A 511 -111.37 26.92 -33.85
C THR A 511 -112.20 28.13 -33.42
N ASP A 512 -111.96 29.26 -34.09
CA ASP A 512 -112.97 30.12 -34.75
C ASP A 512 -114.44 29.64 -34.50
N VAL A 513 -115.44 30.42 -34.06
CA VAL A 513 -115.74 31.89 -34.12
C VAL A 513 -116.85 32.21 -33.06
N PRO A 514 -117.55 33.39 -33.02
CA PRO A 514 -117.18 34.76 -32.63
C PRO A 514 -117.83 35.27 -31.31
N GLN A 515 -117.42 36.48 -30.88
CA GLN A 515 -118.10 37.34 -29.87
C GLN A 515 -119.55 37.75 -30.22
N THR A 516 -120.34 38.07 -29.17
CA THR A 516 -120.92 39.43 -28.91
C THR A 516 -121.55 39.48 -27.51
N GLY A 517 -121.59 40.64 -26.83
CA GLY A 517 -122.54 40.84 -25.71
C GLY A 517 -122.06 41.46 -24.38
N ASP A 518 -121.04 42.31 -24.38
CA ASP A 518 -120.64 43.34 -23.40
C ASP A 518 -121.27 43.45 -21.97
N ASN A 519 -120.35 43.75 -21.03
CA ASN A 519 -120.50 44.53 -19.78
C ASN A 519 -121.00 43.86 -18.47
N SER A 520 -120.10 43.75 -17.48
CA SER A 520 -120.33 44.36 -16.15
C SER A 520 -119.05 44.42 -15.28
N ASN A 521 -119.00 45.45 -14.42
CA ASN A 521 -117.81 45.89 -13.68
C ASN A 521 -117.67 45.17 -12.32
N LEU A 522 -116.66 44.30 -12.17
CA LEU A 522 -116.48 43.46 -10.97
C LEU A 522 -115.82 44.19 -9.78
N ALA A 523 -115.30 45.41 -9.95
CA ALA A 523 -114.84 46.23 -8.82
C ALA A 523 -116.01 46.74 -7.96
N LEU A 524 -117.24 46.72 -8.49
CA LEU A 524 -118.45 47.15 -7.78
C LEU A 524 -119.03 46.07 -6.85
N TRP A 525 -118.63 44.80 -6.98
CA TRP A 525 -119.30 43.67 -6.33
C TRP A 525 -118.60 43.08 -5.09
N ILE A 526 -117.30 43.30 -4.89
CA ILE A 526 -116.57 42.77 -3.72
C ILE A 526 -116.55 43.76 -2.55
N ALA A 527 -116.83 45.05 -2.78
CA ALA A 527 -117.08 46.04 -1.73
C ALA A 527 -118.38 45.81 -0.93
N VAL A 528 -119.22 44.84 -1.33
CA VAL A 528 -120.56 44.60 -0.74
C VAL A 528 -120.62 43.32 0.13
N MET A 529 -119.68 42.37 -0.01
CA MET A 529 -119.78 41.03 0.59
C MET A 529 -118.79 40.76 1.74
N PHE A 530 -118.25 41.81 2.37
CA PHE A 530 -117.52 41.71 3.64
C PHE A 530 -118.42 42.00 4.87
N ALA A 531 -119.71 41.62 4.78
CA ALA A 531 -120.66 41.64 5.88
C ALA A 531 -121.21 40.22 6.13
N ALA A 532 -120.73 39.59 7.22
CA ALA A 532 -120.99 38.21 7.67
C ALA A 532 -120.48 37.06 6.75
N GLY A 533 -119.82 36.01 7.23
CA GLY A 533 -119.28 35.73 8.58
C GLY A 533 -118.71 34.30 8.70
N ALA A 534 -117.64 34.12 9.50
CA ALA A 534 -117.03 32.89 10.08
C ALA A 534 -117.34 31.49 9.44
N ALA A 535 -116.34 30.68 9.05
CA ALA A 535 -115.74 29.54 9.83
C ALA A 535 -115.03 28.56 8.84
N LEU A 536 -114.15 27.60 9.18
CA LEU A 536 -113.34 27.24 10.37
C LEU A 536 -112.13 26.32 9.95
N THR A 537 -111.11 26.23 10.82
CA THR A 537 -110.03 25.22 11.05
C THR A 537 -110.00 23.85 10.31
N GLY A 538 -108.86 23.15 10.14
CA GLY A 538 -107.45 23.38 10.56
C GLY A 538 -106.67 22.06 10.86
N THR A 539 -105.36 22.14 11.16
CA THR A 539 -104.45 21.07 11.70
C THR A 539 -104.13 19.85 10.80
N ALA A 540 -103.01 19.09 10.94
CA ALA A 540 -101.66 19.33 11.49
C ALA A 540 -100.71 18.14 11.13
N VAL A 541 -99.39 18.41 11.11
CA VAL A 541 -98.25 17.50 11.44
C VAL A 541 -98.41 15.97 11.29
N TYR A 542 -97.63 15.31 10.39
CA TYR A 542 -97.05 13.99 10.73
C TYR A 542 -95.80 13.51 9.92
N SER A 543 -94.63 13.56 10.58
CA SER A 543 -93.53 12.55 10.51
C SER A 543 -92.62 12.46 9.24
N ARG A 544 -91.28 12.41 9.40
CA ARG A 544 -90.35 11.22 9.38
C ARG A 544 -90.14 10.62 7.95
N LYS A 545 -88.96 10.19 7.48
CA LYS A 545 -87.67 9.80 8.14
C LYS A 545 -86.52 9.62 7.09
N ARG A 546 -85.32 10.13 7.39
CA ARG A 546 -83.96 9.49 7.38
C ARG A 546 -83.34 8.71 6.16
N LYS A 547 -82.06 9.09 5.89
CA LYS A 547 -80.87 8.30 5.43
C LYS A 547 -80.88 7.78 3.96
N TYR A 548 -79.78 7.47 3.27
CA TYR A 548 -78.32 7.24 3.55
C TYR A 548 -77.46 8.01 2.50
N SER A 549 -76.31 8.62 2.84
CA SER A 549 -74.92 8.12 2.68
C SER A 549 -74.53 7.59 1.29
N LYS A 550 -73.63 8.28 0.60
CA LYS A 550 -72.19 7.98 0.69
C LYS A 550 -71.36 9.25 0.57
#